data_AF-A0A4Y2JEF4-F1
#
_entry.id   AF-A0A4Y2JEF4-F1
#
_cell.length_a   1.000
_cell.length_b   1.000
_cell.length_c   1.000
_cell.angle_alpha   90.00
_cell.angle_beta   90.00
_cell.angle_gamma   90.00
#
_symmetry.space_group_name_H-M   'P 1'
#
loop_
_entity.id
_entity.type
_entity.pdbx_description
1 polymer ?
#
loop_
_entity_poly.entity_id
_entity_poly.type
_entity_poly.pdbx_seq_one_letter_code
_entity_poly.pdbx_strand_id
1 'polypeptide(L)'
;MNLEQIKLERVKAELELARLRSESNSENKNENSGEIDKKESIESLDSLIKSIKTLTVKLPNRPEGFSYFFSSIQRALISKNVPEKFKAEILLNLLGEKASNVNTYIKDDELGDYSKVKAIVLREFEPTP
;
A
#
# COMPACT_ATOMS: atom_id res chain seq x y z
N MET A 1 -24.24 52.01 17.66
CA MET A 1 -24.49 50.63 17.16
C MET A 1 -23.14 50.05 16.77
N ASN A 2 -22.63 49.07 17.52
CA ASN A 2 -21.27 48.55 17.33
C ASN A 2 -21.24 47.57 16.16
N LEU A 3 -20.68 47.99 15.03
CA LEU A 3 -20.53 47.20 13.79
C LEU A 3 -19.79 45.87 14.04
N GLU A 4 -18.95 45.83 15.05
CA GLU A 4 -18.15 44.68 15.46
C GLU A 4 -18.99 43.57 16.13
N GLN A 5 -20.04 43.93 16.88
CA GLN A 5 -20.96 42.97 17.49
C GLN A 5 -21.81 42.27 16.41
N ILE A 6 -22.27 43.01 15.40
CA ILE A 6 -23.06 42.48 14.29
C ILE A 6 -22.24 41.49 13.45
N LYS A 7 -20.95 41.77 13.23
CA LYS A 7 -20.06 40.86 12.50
C LYS A 7 -19.83 39.56 13.28
N LEU A 8 -19.60 39.66 14.58
CA LEU A 8 -19.34 38.48 15.41
C LEU A 8 -20.57 37.57 15.49
N GLU A 9 -21.77 38.14 15.59
CA GLU A 9 -23.02 37.39 15.66
C GLU A 9 -23.33 36.66 14.35
N ARG A 10 -23.06 37.29 13.19
CA ARG A 10 -23.18 36.62 11.89
C ARG A 10 -22.22 35.45 11.72
N VAL A 11 -20.97 35.61 12.14
CA VAL A 11 -19.96 34.53 12.05
C VAL A 11 -20.36 33.33 12.92
N LYS A 12 -20.92 33.57 14.12
CA LYS A 12 -21.43 32.49 14.98
C LYS A 12 -22.63 31.77 14.35
N ALA A 13 -23.59 32.51 13.80
CA ALA A 13 -24.76 31.93 13.15
C ALA A 13 -24.38 31.09 11.92
N GLU A 14 -23.42 31.54 11.13
CA GLU A 14 -22.95 30.81 9.94
C GLU A 14 -22.19 29.53 10.31
N LEU A 15 -21.41 29.55 11.38
CA LEU A 15 -20.70 28.37 11.89
C LEU A 15 -21.67 27.31 12.43
N GLU A 16 -22.72 27.71 13.14
CA GLU A 16 -23.73 26.80 13.67
C GLU A 16 -24.59 26.17 12.56
N LEU A 17 -24.93 26.94 11.52
CA LEU A 17 -25.58 26.41 10.31
C LEU A 17 -24.70 25.41 9.56
N ALA A 18 -23.39 25.66 9.45
CA ALA A 18 -22.47 24.73 8.83
C ALA A 18 -22.37 23.42 9.63
N ARG A 19 -22.42 23.50 10.96
CA ARG A 19 -22.38 22.35 11.85
C ARG A 19 -23.63 21.48 11.72
N LEU A 20 -24.82 22.09 11.75
CA LEU A 20 -26.10 21.41 11.55
C LEU A 20 -26.19 20.73 10.18
N ARG A 21 -25.71 21.37 9.11
CA ARG A 21 -25.61 20.75 7.77
C ARG A 21 -24.68 19.54 7.73
N SER A 22 -23.63 19.55 8.55
CA SER A 22 -22.67 18.44 8.63
C SER A 22 -23.23 17.27 9.43
N GLU A 23 -23.99 17.54 10.49
CA GLU A 23 -24.61 16.52 11.35
C GLU A 23 -25.87 15.89 10.71
N SER A 24 -26.63 16.64 9.89
CA SER A 24 -27.81 16.12 9.17
C SER A 24 -27.51 15.19 7.99
N ASN A 25 -26.23 14.92 7.66
CA ASN A 25 -25.86 13.98 6.59
C ASN A 25 -25.44 12.59 7.13
N SER A 26 -25.61 12.35 8.43
CA SER A 26 -25.23 11.09 9.10
C SER A 26 -26.41 10.18 9.45
N GLU A 27 -27.62 10.45 8.93
CA GLU A 27 -28.76 9.58 9.16
C GLU A 27 -29.46 9.22 7.84
N ASN A 28 -29.25 7.96 7.45
CA ASN A 28 -30.03 7.17 6.48
C ASN A 28 -29.79 7.42 4.97
N LYS A 29 -28.91 6.60 4.39
CA LYS A 29 -29.30 5.85 3.19
C LYS A 29 -28.69 4.45 3.15
N ASN A 30 -29.62 3.52 3.24
CA ASN A 30 -29.52 2.09 3.01
C ASN A 30 -29.12 1.80 1.53
N GLU A 31 -28.40 0.68 1.35
CA GLU A 31 -28.21 -0.14 0.14
C GLU A 31 -27.31 0.38 -1.00
N ASN A 32 -26.18 -0.33 -1.14
CA ASN A 32 -25.51 -0.67 -2.39
C ASN A 32 -24.65 0.40 -3.07
N SER A 33 -23.39 0.52 -2.65
CA SER A 33 -22.22 0.52 -3.56
C SER A 33 -20.95 0.59 -2.71
N GLY A 34 -20.04 -0.36 -2.90
CA GLY A 34 -18.89 -0.62 -2.04
C GLY A 34 -17.97 0.58 -1.84
N GLU A 35 -17.73 0.87 -0.56
CA GLU A 35 -16.51 1.37 0.06
C GLU A 35 -15.66 2.34 -0.78
N ILE A 36 -16.02 3.63 -0.70
CA ILE A 36 -15.04 4.72 -0.73
C ILE A 36 -14.97 5.29 0.68
N ASP A 37 -14.60 4.44 1.64
CA ASP A 37 -14.12 4.89 2.93
C ASP A 37 -12.64 5.25 2.77
N LYS A 38 -12.37 6.50 2.41
CA LYS A 38 -11.06 7.14 2.58
C LYS A 38 -10.77 7.41 4.07
N LYS A 39 -10.94 6.39 4.90
CA LYS A 39 -10.08 6.21 6.06
C LYS A 39 -8.78 5.65 5.49
N GLU A 40 -7.64 6.18 5.91
CA GLU A 40 -6.37 5.45 5.80
C GLU A 40 -6.46 4.16 6.64
N SER A 41 -7.29 3.22 6.21
CA SER A 41 -7.22 1.84 6.63
C SER A 41 -5.91 1.36 6.07
N ILE A 42 -4.90 1.22 6.95
CA ILE A 42 -3.65 0.57 6.64
C ILE A 42 -4.01 -0.72 5.89
N GLU A 43 -3.76 -0.77 4.57
CA GLU A 43 -4.08 -1.93 3.76
C GLU A 43 -3.36 -3.12 4.42
N SER A 44 -4.12 -4.15 4.83
CA SER A 44 -3.55 -5.35 5.43
C SER A 44 -2.49 -5.96 4.50
N LEU A 45 -1.50 -6.65 5.05
CA LEU A 45 -0.43 -7.27 4.26
C LEU A 45 -0.98 -8.14 3.12
N ASP A 46 -1.99 -8.97 3.36
CA ASP A 46 -2.65 -9.76 2.31
C ASP A 46 -3.25 -8.90 1.19
N SER A 47 -3.83 -7.74 1.52
CA SER A 47 -4.38 -6.80 0.54
C SER A 47 -3.26 -6.16 -0.29
N LEU A 48 -2.16 -5.80 0.37
CA LEU A 48 -0.96 -5.30 -0.30
C LEU A 48 -0.38 -6.37 -1.23
N ILE A 49 -0.21 -7.60 -0.76
CA ILE A 49 0.27 -8.73 -1.58
C ILE A 49 -0.59 -8.91 -2.83
N LYS A 50 -1.93 -8.98 -2.67
CA LYS A 50 -2.86 -9.14 -3.80
C LYS A 50 -2.78 -7.98 -4.78
N SER A 51 -2.75 -6.75 -4.25
CA SER A 51 -2.65 -5.52 -5.05
C SER A 51 -1.34 -5.46 -5.83
N ILE A 52 -0.21 -5.67 -5.15
CA ILE A 52 1.11 -5.68 -5.79
C ILE A 52 1.17 -6.78 -6.83
N LYS A 53 0.75 -8.01 -6.52
CA LYS A 53 0.71 -9.14 -7.47
C LYS A 53 -0.08 -8.83 -8.75
N THR A 54 -1.14 -8.02 -8.63
CA THR A 54 -1.96 -7.59 -9.78
C THR A 54 -1.28 -6.49 -10.60
N LEU A 55 -0.49 -5.62 -9.97
CA LEU A 55 0.23 -4.52 -10.60
C LEU A 55 1.59 -4.92 -11.18
N THR A 56 2.15 -6.04 -10.73
CA THR A 56 3.44 -6.56 -11.15
C THR A 56 3.30 -7.56 -12.28
N VAL A 57 4.36 -7.71 -13.08
CA VAL A 57 4.38 -8.76 -14.10
C VAL A 57 4.53 -10.15 -13.48
N LYS A 58 4.15 -11.18 -14.23
CA LYS A 58 4.30 -12.57 -13.78
C LYS A 58 5.78 -12.90 -13.54
N LEU A 59 6.01 -13.80 -12.60
CA LEU A 59 7.34 -14.31 -12.28
C LEU A 59 8.00 -14.88 -13.56
N PRO A 60 9.15 -14.34 -13.98
CA PRO A 60 9.84 -14.79 -15.18
C PRO A 60 10.46 -16.18 -14.97
N ASN A 61 10.50 -16.97 -16.05
CA ASN A 61 11.16 -18.27 -16.07
C ASN A 61 12.63 -18.20 -16.52
N ARG A 62 13.04 -17.06 -17.09
CA ARG A 62 14.38 -16.83 -17.61
C ARG A 62 15.06 -15.69 -16.85
N PRO A 63 16.39 -15.74 -16.64
CA PRO A 63 17.14 -14.72 -15.91
C PRO A 63 16.92 -13.32 -16.48
N GLU A 64 16.88 -13.15 -17.80
CA GLU A 64 16.76 -11.84 -18.46
C GLU A 64 15.45 -11.10 -18.13
N GLY A 65 14.43 -11.83 -17.68
CA GLY A 65 13.15 -11.26 -17.28
C GLY A 65 13.14 -10.69 -15.85
N PHE A 66 14.11 -11.04 -15.00
CA PHE A 66 14.11 -10.65 -13.59
C PHE A 66 14.31 -9.14 -13.41
N SER A 67 15.17 -8.52 -14.21
CA SER A 67 15.32 -7.05 -14.23
C SER A 67 13.99 -6.30 -14.41
N TYR A 68 13.16 -6.71 -15.39
CA TYR A 68 11.85 -6.10 -15.62
C TYR A 68 10.84 -6.44 -14.51
N PHE A 69 10.88 -7.67 -14.01
CA PHE A 69 10.07 -8.11 -12.87
C PHE A 69 10.32 -7.24 -11.63
N PHE A 70 11.57 -7.05 -11.23
CA PHE A 70 11.93 -6.19 -10.09
C PHE A 70 11.56 -4.74 -10.30
N SER A 71 11.72 -4.22 -11.52
CA SER A 71 11.30 -2.86 -11.87
C SER A 71 9.79 -2.69 -11.69
N SER A 72 8.99 -3.69 -12.09
CA SER A 72 7.54 -3.69 -11.88
C SER A 72 7.16 -3.73 -10.40
N ILE A 73 7.85 -4.55 -9.59
CA ILE A 73 7.65 -4.62 -8.13
C ILE A 73 7.96 -3.28 -7.50
N GLN A 74 9.11 -2.70 -7.80
CA GLN A 74 9.53 -1.43 -7.21
C GLN A 74 8.52 -0.31 -7.51
N ARG A 75 8.00 -0.25 -8.74
CA ARG A 75 6.94 0.69 -9.11
C ARG A 75 5.65 0.44 -8.32
N ALA A 76 5.24 -0.81 -8.16
CA ALA A 76 4.04 -1.17 -7.41
C ALA A 76 4.18 -0.84 -5.91
N LEU A 77 5.32 -1.17 -5.29
CA LEU A 77 5.61 -0.88 -3.88
C LEU A 77 5.57 0.63 -3.60
N ILE A 78 6.12 1.45 -4.49
CA ILE A 78 6.05 2.92 -4.40
C ILE A 78 4.62 3.40 -4.57
N SER A 79 3.91 2.90 -5.58
CA SER A 79 2.52 3.31 -5.87
C SER A 79 1.55 3.01 -4.73
N LYS A 80 1.81 1.97 -3.94
CA LYS A 80 1.00 1.55 -2.80
C LYS A 80 1.54 2.03 -1.45
N ASN A 81 2.60 2.83 -1.46
CA ASN A 81 3.25 3.35 -0.25
C ASN A 81 3.55 2.23 0.77
N VAL A 82 4.09 1.11 0.28
CA VAL A 82 4.28 -0.08 1.10
C VAL A 82 5.34 0.18 2.18
N PRO A 83 5.03 -0.04 3.47
CA PRO A 83 6.00 0.03 4.56
C PRO A 83 7.20 -0.88 4.34
N GLU A 84 8.40 -0.42 4.68
CA GLU A 84 9.66 -1.17 4.46
C GLU A 84 9.60 -2.60 5.01
N LYS A 85 9.08 -2.75 6.23
CA LYS A 85 8.91 -4.04 6.93
C LYS A 85 8.12 -5.10 6.15
N PHE A 86 7.28 -4.70 5.20
CA PHE A 86 6.46 -5.61 4.40
C PHE A 86 7.05 -5.89 3.01
N LYS A 87 8.01 -5.11 2.54
CA LYS A 87 8.54 -5.23 1.17
C LYS A 87 9.21 -6.58 0.94
N ALA A 88 10.01 -7.05 1.91
CA ALA A 88 10.68 -8.33 1.84
C ALA A 88 9.69 -9.51 1.81
N GLU A 89 8.69 -9.47 2.69
CA GLU A 89 7.65 -10.49 2.77
C GLU A 89 6.78 -10.53 1.50
N ILE A 90 6.41 -9.37 0.96
CA ILE A 90 5.70 -9.27 -0.32
C ILE A 90 6.54 -9.87 -1.45
N LEU A 91 7.84 -9.55 -1.53
CA LEU A 91 8.74 -10.10 -2.54
C LEU A 91 8.79 -11.64 -2.46
N LEU A 92 8.98 -12.20 -1.26
CA LEU A 92 8.98 -13.66 -1.06
C LEU A 92 7.65 -14.27 -1.48
N ASN A 93 6.52 -13.64 -1.15
CA ASN A 93 5.21 -14.12 -1.56
C ASN A 93 5.04 -14.14 -3.10
N LEU A 94 5.59 -13.14 -3.80
CA LEU A 94 5.53 -13.05 -5.26
C LEU A 94 6.36 -14.14 -5.97
N LEU A 95 7.41 -14.66 -5.31
CA LEU A 95 8.22 -15.77 -5.83
C LEU A 95 7.48 -17.12 -5.74
N GLY A 96 6.45 -17.21 -4.89
CA GLY A 96 5.66 -18.44 -4.72
C GLY A 96 6.54 -19.63 -4.32
N GLU A 97 6.47 -20.73 -5.06
CA GLU A 97 7.23 -21.95 -4.77
C GLU A 97 8.75 -21.73 -4.78
N LYS A 98 9.23 -20.81 -5.63
CA LYS A 98 10.65 -20.42 -5.73
C LYS A 98 11.16 -19.69 -4.49
N ALA A 99 10.27 -19.17 -3.65
CA ALA A 99 10.65 -18.57 -2.37
C ALA A 99 11.31 -19.58 -1.44
N SER A 100 10.95 -20.87 -1.53
CA SER A 100 11.55 -21.92 -0.69
C SER A 100 13.06 -22.04 -0.90
N ASN A 101 13.51 -21.98 -2.16
CA ASN A 101 14.93 -21.99 -2.51
C ASN A 101 15.66 -20.74 -2.01
N VAL A 102 14.98 -19.60 -1.97
CA VAL A 102 15.56 -18.35 -1.49
C VAL A 102 15.63 -18.34 0.03
N ASN A 103 14.59 -18.82 0.70
CA ASN A 103 14.51 -18.91 2.16
C ASN A 103 15.61 -19.78 2.78
N THR A 104 16.12 -20.80 2.09
CA THR A 104 17.23 -21.61 2.61
C THR A 104 18.54 -20.81 2.74
N TYR A 105 18.66 -19.68 2.05
CA TYR A 105 19.84 -18.82 2.07
C TYR A 105 19.67 -17.53 2.87
N ILE A 106 18.43 -17.18 3.24
CA ILE A 106 18.13 -16.00 4.06
C ILE A 106 18.31 -16.34 5.53
N LYS A 107 19.02 -15.51 6.27
CA LYS A 107 19.08 -15.61 7.74
C LYS A 107 17.88 -14.90 8.37
N ASP A 108 17.50 -15.32 9.58
CA ASP A 108 16.35 -14.74 10.29
C ASP A 108 16.47 -13.21 10.48
N ASP A 109 17.68 -12.68 10.67
CA ASP A 109 17.93 -11.23 10.79
C ASP A 109 17.82 -10.46 9.47
N GLU A 110 17.78 -11.17 8.34
CA GLU A 110 17.77 -10.61 6.98
C GLU A 110 16.39 -10.66 6.32
N LEU A 111 15.44 -11.41 6.89
CA LEU A 111 14.08 -11.62 6.38
C LEU A 111 13.25 -10.33 6.29
N GLY A 112 13.59 -9.31 7.09
CA GLY A 112 12.97 -7.99 7.04
C GLY A 112 13.64 -7.00 6.08
N ASP A 113 14.81 -7.34 5.52
CA ASP A 113 15.59 -6.44 4.67
C ASP A 113 15.35 -6.76 3.19
N TYR A 114 14.56 -5.89 2.54
CA TYR A 114 14.23 -6.04 1.12
C TYR A 114 15.47 -6.09 0.22
N SER A 115 16.52 -5.32 0.54
CA SER A 115 17.71 -5.24 -0.31
C SER A 115 18.52 -6.53 -0.23
N LYS A 116 18.65 -7.11 0.97
CA LYS A 116 19.31 -8.41 1.16
C LYS A 116 18.55 -9.55 0.50
N VAL A 117 17.23 -9.63 0.74
CA VAL A 117 16.38 -10.63 0.10
C VAL A 117 16.46 -10.52 -1.43
N LYS A 118 16.35 -9.31 -1.98
CA LYS A 118 16.50 -9.07 -3.42
C LYS A 118 17.85 -9.56 -3.96
N ALA A 119 18.96 -9.31 -3.24
CA ALA A 119 20.28 -9.76 -3.67
C ALA A 119 20.39 -11.30 -3.73
N ILE A 120 19.79 -12.00 -2.76
CA ILE A 120 19.77 -13.47 -2.74
C ILE A 120 18.93 -14.02 -3.90
N VAL A 121 17.77 -13.42 -4.17
CA VAL A 121 16.91 -13.79 -5.31
C VAL A 121 17.67 -13.60 -6.63
N LEU A 122 18.37 -12.47 -6.81
CA LEU A 122 19.18 -12.24 -8.00
C LEU A 122 20.31 -13.27 -8.12
N ARG A 123 21.00 -13.62 -7.03
CA ARG A 123 22.05 -14.64 -7.05
C ARG A 123 21.52 -16.02 -7.48
N GLU A 124 20.33 -16.38 -7.02
CA GLU A 124 19.71 -17.68 -7.32
C GLU A 124 19.19 -17.75 -8.77
N PHE A 125 18.61 -16.66 -9.28
CA PHE A 125 17.88 -16.67 -10.56
C PHE A 125 18.52 -15.92 -11.72
N GLU A 126 19.48 -15.03 -11.46
CA GLU A 126 20.37 -14.43 -12.45
C GLU A 126 21.81 -14.91 -12.17
N PRO A 127 22.16 -16.17 -12.51
CA PRO A 127 23.52 -16.64 -12.36
C PRO A 127 24.43 -15.75 -13.20
N THR A 128 25.35 -15.06 -12.53
CA THR A 128 26.37 -14.26 -13.18
C THR A 128 27.34 -15.23 -13.88
N PRO A 129 27.67 -15.03 -15.16
CA PRO A 129 28.57 -15.91 -15.91
C PRO A 129 30.01 -15.89 -15.38
#